data_AF-A0A7S3TI58-F1
#
_entry.id   AF-A0A7S3TI58-F1
#
_cell.length_a   1.000
_cell.length_b   1.000
_cell.length_c   1.000
_cell.angle_alpha   90.00
_cell.angle_beta   90.00
_cell.angle_gamma   90.00
#
_symmetry.space_group_name_H-M   'P 1'
#
loop_
_entity.id
_entity.type
_entity.pdbx_description
1 polymer ?
#
loop_
_entity_poly.entity_id
_entity_poly.type
_entity_poly.pdbx_seq_one_letter_code
_entity_poly.pdbx_strand_id
1 'polypeptide(L)'
;ANDICRQVEASLMETRTRSFTTVTATIKTSLEHAISVLLTPRRNIDLLKEALAAKKQGKVYSVAFIGVNGVGKSTSLAKVAHYLKTKGNLKVMLAGCDNFRSGAIEQ
;
A
#
# COMPACT_ATOMS: atom_id res chain seq x y z
N ALA A 1 -12.32 -13.59 -2.53
CA ALA A 1 -13.76 -13.31 -2.34
C ALA A 1 -14.39 -14.31 -1.38
N ASN A 2 -14.33 -15.61 -1.69
CA ASN A 2 -14.93 -16.67 -0.85
C ASN A 2 -14.44 -16.68 0.60
N ASP A 3 -13.15 -16.44 0.85
CA ASP A 3 -12.59 -16.44 2.21
C ASP A 3 -13.14 -15.29 3.06
N ILE A 4 -13.36 -14.12 2.46
CA ILE A 4 -13.97 -12.97 3.13
C ILE A 4 -15.44 -13.28 3.46
N CYS A 5 -16.17 -13.89 2.52
CA CYS A 5 -17.56 -14.31 2.76
C CYS A 5 -17.65 -15.31 3.91
N ARG A 6 -16.77 -16.32 3.97
CA ARG A 6 -16.71 -17.29 5.08
C ARG A 6 -16.38 -16.63 6.42
N GLN A 7 -15.45 -15.66 6.41
CA GLN A 7 -15.11 -14.90 7.62
C GLN A 7 -16.30 -14.09 8.13
N VAL A 8 -17.03 -13.43 7.24
CA VAL A 8 -18.24 -12.68 7.58
C VAL A 8 -19.34 -13.61 8.07
N GLU A 9 -19.58 -14.74 7.41
CA GLU A 9 -20.54 -15.77 7.83
C GLU A 9 -20.23 -16.25 9.26
N ALA A 10 -19.00 -16.71 9.50
CA ALA A 10 -18.55 -17.15 10.83
C ALA A 10 -18.71 -16.05 11.90
N SER A 11 -18.47 -14.79 11.55
CA SER A 11 -18.64 -13.65 12.48
C SER A 11 -20.11 -13.36 12.83
N LEU A 12 -21.06 -13.79 12.00
CA LEU A 12 -22.47 -13.43 12.12
C LEU A 12 -23.36 -14.58 12.62
N MET A 13 -22.97 -15.84 12.46
CA MET A 13 -23.79 -17.04 12.74
C MET A 13 -24.34 -17.13 14.17
N GLU A 14 -23.72 -16.48 15.15
CA GLU A 14 -24.17 -16.47 16.55
C GLU A 14 -24.57 -15.07 17.05
N THR A 15 -24.77 -14.11 16.13
CA THR A 15 -25.11 -12.73 16.47
C THR A 15 -26.53 -12.37 16.07
N ARG A 16 -27.17 -11.49 16.83
CA ARG A 16 -28.47 -10.89 16.44
C ARG A 16 -28.25 -9.53 15.82
N THR A 17 -29.03 -9.23 14.77
CA THR A 17 -29.12 -7.88 14.20
C THR A 17 -29.57 -6.90 15.27
N ARG A 18 -29.01 -5.69 15.29
CA ARG A 18 -29.43 -4.64 16.22
C ARG A 18 -30.87 -4.18 15.92
N SER A 19 -31.57 -3.70 16.94
CA SER A 19 -32.88 -3.06 16.76
C SER A 19 -32.80 -1.93 15.73
N PHE A 20 -33.84 -1.78 14.91
CA PHE A 20 -33.93 -0.80 13.83
C PHE A 20 -32.87 -0.95 12.71
N THR A 21 -32.34 -2.15 12.50
CA THR A 21 -31.42 -2.45 11.38
C THR A 21 -31.94 -3.59 10.52
N THR A 22 -31.50 -3.64 9.25
CA THR A 22 -31.80 -4.76 8.34
C THR A 22 -30.66 -5.78 8.32
N VAL A 23 -30.98 -7.01 7.92
CA VAL A 23 -29.97 -8.06 7.69
C VAL A 23 -28.91 -7.58 6.69
N THR A 24 -29.34 -6.96 5.58
CA THR A 24 -28.45 -6.40 4.56
C THR A 24 -27.52 -5.34 5.13
N ALA A 25 -28.03 -4.43 5.96
CA ALA A 25 -27.20 -3.41 6.61
C ALA A 25 -26.17 -4.03 7.56
N THR A 26 -26.58 -5.05 8.33
CA THR A 26 -25.70 -5.79 9.24
C THR A 26 -24.57 -6.51 8.49
N ILE A 27 -24.90 -7.19 7.39
CA ILE A 27 -23.92 -7.86 6.52
C ILE A 27 -22.96 -6.84 5.91
N LYS A 28 -23.48 -5.72 5.38
CA LYS A 28 -22.65 -4.66 4.77
C LYS A 28 -21.61 -4.13 5.77
N THR A 29 -22.03 -3.80 6.99
CA THR A 29 -21.12 -3.33 8.04
C THR A 29 -20.06 -4.37 8.40
N SER A 30 -20.44 -5.64 8.51
CA SER A 30 -19.49 -6.73 8.79
C SER A 30 -18.49 -6.92 7.65
N LEU A 31 -18.95 -6.84 6.40
CA LEU A 31 -18.09 -6.92 5.23
C LEU A 31 -17.11 -5.75 5.13
N GLU A 32 -17.58 -4.52 5.36
CA GLU A 32 -16.72 -3.33 5.41
C GLU A 32 -15.64 -3.46 6.48
N HIS A 33 -16.00 -4.00 7.65
CA HIS A 33 -15.04 -4.26 8.71
C HIS A 33 -14.00 -5.32 8.30
N ALA A 34 -14.43 -6.46 7.74
CA ALA A 34 -13.53 -7.52 7.29
C ALA A 34 -12.55 -7.03 6.21
N ILE A 35 -13.05 -6.26 5.23
CA ILE A 35 -12.21 -5.64 4.19
C ILE A 35 -11.25 -4.63 4.80
N SER A 36 -11.70 -3.80 5.74
CA SER A 36 -10.85 -2.80 6.40
C SER A 36 -9.71 -3.47 7.16
N VAL A 37 -9.97 -4.54 7.90
CA VAL A 37 -8.93 -5.32 8.61
C VAL A 37 -7.96 -5.94 7.62
N LEU A 38 -8.44 -6.50 6.50
CA LEU A 38 -7.60 -7.12 5.49
C LEU A 38 -6.71 -6.11 4.74
N LEU A 39 -7.26 -4.94 4.40
CA LEU A 39 -6.54 -3.89 3.68
C LEU A 39 -5.64 -3.04 4.59
N THR A 40 -5.83 -3.10 5.91
CA THR A 40 -5.00 -2.35 6.87
C THR A 40 -3.78 -3.18 7.28
N PRO A 41 -2.57 -2.85 6.79
CA PRO A 41 -1.38 -3.58 7.19
C PRO A 41 -1.05 -3.34 8.67
N ARG A 42 -0.47 -4.36 9.33
CA ARG A 42 0.02 -4.24 10.73
C ARG A 42 1.13 -3.21 10.90
N ARG A 43 1.86 -2.91 9.82
CA ARG A 43 2.93 -1.92 9.81
C ARG A 43 2.51 -0.74 8.96
N ASN A 44 2.52 0.45 9.55
CA ASN A 44 2.45 1.70 8.82
C ASN A 44 3.83 2.02 8.24
N ILE A 45 3.89 2.28 6.93
CA ILE A 45 5.11 2.67 6.23
C ILE A 45 4.95 4.12 5.79
N ASP A 46 5.69 5.01 6.43
CA ASP A 46 5.78 6.42 6.05
C ASP A 46 7.17 6.69 5.43
N LEU A 47 7.21 6.60 4.11
CA LEU A 47 8.45 6.77 3.32
C LEU A 47 9.12 8.12 3.58
N LEU A 48 8.34 9.19 3.73
CA LEU A 48 8.89 10.53 3.91
C LEU A 48 9.57 10.67 5.26
N LYS A 49 8.88 10.21 6.32
CA LYS A 49 9.41 10.21 7.69
C LYS A 49 10.67 9.36 7.79
N GLU A 50 10.67 8.15 7.23
CA GLU A 50 11.83 7.26 7.24
C GLU A 50 13.03 7.87 6.49
N ALA A 51 12.80 8.44 5.30
CA ALA A 51 13.86 9.07 4.51
C ALA A 51 14.46 10.32 5.19
N LEU A 52 13.63 11.14 5.84
CA LEU A 52 14.10 12.30 6.61
C LEU A 52 14.92 11.87 7.83
N ALA A 53 14.50 10.81 8.53
CA ALA A 53 15.24 10.27 9.66
C ALA A 53 16.61 9.73 9.23
N ALA A 54 16.71 9.04 8.10
CA ALA A 54 17.97 8.58 7.54
C ALA A 54 18.90 9.76 7.18
N LYS A 55 18.37 10.81 6.53
CA LYS A 55 19.12 12.04 6.23
C LYS A 55 19.67 12.70 7.49
N LYS A 56 18.87 12.79 8.56
CA LYS A 56 19.31 13.37 9.85
C LYS A 56 20.49 12.58 10.47
N GLN A 57 20.56 11.29 10.20
CA GLN A 57 21.67 10.42 10.63
C GLN A 57 22.86 10.42 9.66
N GLY A 58 22.83 11.23 8.59
CA GLY A 58 23.86 11.22 7.55
C GLY A 58 23.87 9.94 6.70
N LYS A 59 22.79 9.16 6.72
CA LYS A 59 22.67 7.88 5.99
C LYS A 59 21.86 8.03 4.71
N VAL A 60 22.17 7.18 3.73
CA VAL A 60 21.37 7.05 2.51
C VAL A 60 20.16 6.15 2.80
N TYR A 61 18.97 6.61 2.43
CA TYR A 61 17.75 5.80 2.42
C TYR A 61 17.58 5.17 1.02
N SER A 62 17.49 3.85 0.96
CA SER A 62 17.41 3.09 -0.31
C SER A 62 16.07 2.36 -0.40
N VAL A 63 15.43 2.42 -1.58
CA VAL A 63 14.15 1.78 -1.88
C VAL A 63 14.26 1.06 -3.23
N ALA A 64 13.84 -0.20 -3.28
CA ALA A 64 13.78 -0.99 -4.50
C ALA A 64 12.33 -1.19 -4.96
N PHE A 65 12.07 -0.96 -6.25
CA PHE A 65 10.76 -1.18 -6.87
C PHE A 65 10.78 -2.50 -7.63
N ILE A 66 10.10 -3.51 -7.07
CA ILE A 66 10.06 -4.88 -7.61
C ILE A 66 8.64 -5.26 -8.01
N GLY A 67 8.50 -6.20 -8.94
CA GLY A 67 7.20 -6.68 -9.42
C GLY A 67 7.25 -7.19 -10.86
N VAL A 68 6.15 -7.79 -11.30
CA VAL A 68 6.03 -8.37 -12.65
C VAL A 68 6.02 -7.30 -13.76
N ASN A 69 6.08 -7.73 -15.01
CA ASN A 69 6.13 -6.83 -16.17
C ASN A 69 4.82 -6.03 -16.30
N GLY A 70 4.92 -4.76 -16.70
CA GLY A 70 3.75 -3.91 -17.01
C GLY A 70 3.00 -3.29 -15.82
N VAL A 71 3.33 -3.60 -14.56
CA VAL A 71 2.59 -3.07 -13.38
C VAL A 71 2.89 -1.61 -13.02
N GLY A 72 3.69 -0.89 -13.83
CA GLY A 72 3.99 0.53 -13.61
C GLY A 72 5.13 0.82 -12.62
N LYS A 73 6.13 -0.06 -12.50
CA LYS A 73 7.28 0.12 -11.59
C LYS A 73 8.03 1.44 -11.81
N SER A 74 8.51 1.70 -13.03
CA SER A 74 9.27 2.92 -13.35
C SER A 74 8.44 4.20 -13.14
N THR A 75 7.16 4.17 -13.54
CA THR A 75 6.25 5.30 -13.35
C THR A 75 5.98 5.60 -11.88
N SER A 76 5.76 4.56 -11.06
CA SER A 76 5.58 4.72 -9.62
C SER A 76 6.86 5.18 -8.91
N LEU A 77 8.02 4.66 -9.33
CA LEU A 77 9.33 5.13 -8.87
C LEU A 77 9.52 6.62 -9.15
N ALA A 78 9.20 7.09 -10.35
CA ALA A 78 9.29 8.51 -10.71
C ALA A 78 8.36 9.38 -9.84
N LYS A 79 7.13 8.93 -9.58
CA LYS A 79 6.18 9.62 -8.69
C LYS A 79 6.70 9.71 -7.25
N VAL A 80 7.23 8.62 -6.71
CA VAL A 80 7.80 8.60 -5.35
C VAL A 80 9.05 9.48 -5.27
N ALA A 81 9.93 9.43 -6.28
CA ALA A 81 11.10 10.30 -6.36
C ALA A 81 10.70 11.79 -6.38
N HIS A 82 9.70 12.14 -7.18
CA HIS A 82 9.15 13.50 -7.22
C HIS A 82 8.54 13.91 -5.87
N TYR A 83 7.79 13.02 -5.22
CA TYR A 83 7.21 13.26 -3.90
C TYR A 83 8.28 13.51 -2.83
N LEU A 84 9.32 12.67 -2.76
CA LEU A 84 10.43 12.84 -1.81
C LEU A 84 11.23 14.12 -2.07
N LYS A 85 11.43 14.48 -3.34
CA LYS A 85 12.10 15.73 -3.73
C LYS A 85 11.27 16.95 -3.34
N THR A 86 9.97 16.98 -3.67
CA THR A 86 9.12 18.17 -3.49
C THR A 86 8.59 18.34 -2.07
N LYS A 87 8.20 17.26 -1.39
CA LYS A 87 7.66 17.32 -0.02
C LYS A 87 8.74 17.20 1.05
N GLY A 88 9.81 16.45 0.79
CA GLY A 88 10.90 16.25 1.73
C GLY A 88 12.11 17.14 1.53
N ASN A 89 12.17 17.89 0.42
CA ASN A 89 13.36 18.63 -0.01
C ASN A 89 14.63 17.74 0.05
N LEU A 90 14.47 16.49 -0.39
CA LEU A 90 15.52 15.48 -0.42
C LEU A 90 16.20 15.47 -1.79
N LYS A 91 17.53 15.28 -1.78
CA LYS A 91 18.26 14.94 -3.01
C LYS A 91 18.00 13.47 -3.31
N VAL A 92 17.49 13.20 -4.51
CA VAL A 92 17.13 11.84 -4.95
C VAL A 92 18.03 11.44 -6.11
N MET A 93 18.50 10.20 -6.08
CA MET A 93 19.26 9.56 -7.17
C MET A 93 18.46 8.34 -7.63
N LEU A 94 18.30 8.20 -8.94
CA LEU A 94 17.68 7.01 -9.55
C LEU A 94 18.80 6.08 -10.03
N ALA A 95 18.66 4.78 -9.73
CA ALA A 95 19.57 3.75 -10.23
C ALA A 95 18.81 2.89 -11.26
N GLY A 96 19.25 2.92 -12.52
CA GLY A 96 18.68 2.13 -13.60
C GLY A 96 19.14 0.68 -13.52
N CYS A 97 18.35 -0.17 -12.84
CA CYS A 97 18.66 -1.59 -12.67
C CYS A 97 17.88 -2.54 -13.60
N ASP A 98 16.99 -2.01 -14.46
CA ASP A 98 16.28 -2.78 -15.48
C ASP A 98 17.14 -2.79 -16.76
N ASN A 99 17.99 -3.81 -16.90
CA ASN A 99 18.94 -3.95 -18.01
C ASN A 99 18.47 -4.90 -19.12
N PHE A 100 17.27 -5.49 -18.98
CA PHE A 100 16.76 -6.49 -19.91
C PHE A 100 15.71 -5.92 -20.87
N ARG A 101 14.82 -5.06 -20.36
CA ARG A 101 13.75 -4.49 -21.16
C ARG A 101 14.28 -3.34 -22.02
N SER A 102 14.10 -3.44 -23.32
CA SER A 102 14.46 -2.35 -24.26
C SER A 102 13.79 -1.04 -23.86
N GLY A 103 14.54 0.07 -23.90
CA GLY A 103 14.04 1.41 -23.56
C GLY A 103 13.88 1.66 -22.05
N ALA A 104 14.32 0.74 -21.17
CA ALA A 104 14.13 0.90 -19.73
C ALA A 104 15.05 1.95 -19.09
N ILE A 105 16.18 2.29 -19.72
CA ILE A 105 17.09 3.33 -19.25
C ILE A 105 16.64 4.72 -19.72
N GLU A 106 16.10 4.81 -20.94
CA GLU A 106 15.57 6.04 -21.53
C GLU A 106 14.22 6.46 -20.92
N GLN A 107 13.44 5.49 -20.42
CA GLN A 107 12.16 5.70 -19.74
C GLN A 107 12.32 6.29 -18.33
#